data_AF-A0A1F2Y1Q9-F1
#
_entry.id   AF-A0A1F2Y1Q9-F1
#
_cell.length_a   1.000
_cell.length_b   1.000
_cell.length_c   1.000
_cell.angle_alpha   90.00
_cell.angle_beta   90.00
_cell.angle_gamma   90.00
#
_symmetry.space_group_name_H-M   'P 1'
#
loop_
_entity.id
_entity.type
_entity.pdbx_description
1 polymer ?
#
loop_
_entity_poly.entity_id
_entity_poly.type
_entity_poly.pdbx_seq_one_letter_code
_entity_poly.pdbx_strand_id
1 'polypeptide(L)'
;MTKRAARLEAVEGLVEELKGPASSFEKLEAILTCPITYALADALPDKPTAGRPRDFPKYMWIVYHALVTYVWGSARGVDAELSHEHTWRFIRRTVKRLFPDAPEMWLPKRPMRRWHYAHALSYLRDADVLEQLKAVSRQEAANLAKGFGMFDEDAPTSWTHPDPDRFLQADGKVIKPLYKAKAGQRLVDQETGEVRDVRFDPDAHLHVVGGGDKMFGTKFAVVSARNEHLRVVLDTEYVPHRGDGGEAGAAMRCFHRLAPLLPGAQGVNYDMAMRGAHIDEAMRELGWLIVTKVHDTKDRLGNRQEWHIEDQEVEDLNGHVHTLSIYARDGAPGLRVLTDTGEFVFVPLERVKTERRGAPNRYRFYGEYELPDEHGDKPLRLRLHGNEQDDERGLNRAEHLRAIPPSDPDFKTLNAEPQAQRRGEHQPRPSGHPLLGARPQRRPRRSGGRPARPTWGAPTASATSLRRPTCSA
;
A
#
# COMPACT_ATOMS: atom_id res chain seq x y z
N MET A 1 14.94 25.48 -23.16
CA MET A 1 14.12 24.93 -22.07
C MET A 1 12.89 24.27 -22.67
N THR A 2 12.75 22.95 -22.53
CA THR A 2 11.61 22.17 -23.03
C THR A 2 10.33 22.52 -22.26
N LYS A 3 9.16 22.47 -22.92
CA LYS A 3 7.82 22.68 -22.31
C LYS A 3 7.56 21.88 -21.02
N ARG A 4 8.37 20.85 -20.76
CA ARG A 4 8.34 19.99 -19.57
C ARG A 4 8.99 20.64 -18.34
N ALA A 5 10.06 21.43 -18.50
CA ALA A 5 10.77 22.08 -17.41
C ALA A 5 9.95 23.24 -16.81
N ALA A 6 9.34 24.07 -17.66
CA ALA A 6 8.43 25.14 -17.24
C ALA A 6 7.14 24.64 -16.55
N ARG A 7 6.85 23.33 -16.65
CA ARG A 7 5.68 22.68 -16.03
C ARG A 7 5.97 22.19 -14.60
N LEU A 8 7.23 21.99 -14.24
CA LEU A 8 7.68 21.56 -12.91
C LEU A 8 7.82 22.75 -11.94
N GLU A 9 8.36 23.89 -12.41
CA GLU A 9 8.43 25.14 -11.60
C GLU A 9 7.04 25.64 -11.14
N ALA A 10 6.00 25.41 -11.95
CA ALA A 10 4.63 25.77 -11.59
C ALA A 10 4.05 24.93 -10.43
N VAL A 11 4.67 23.79 -10.10
CA VAL A 11 4.24 22.89 -9.02
C VAL A 11 4.96 23.24 -7.71
N GLU A 12 6.22 23.67 -7.76
CA GLU A 12 6.98 24.10 -6.56
C GLU A 12 6.35 25.32 -5.89
N GLY A 13 5.84 26.29 -6.66
CA GLY A 13 5.17 27.48 -6.13
C GLY A 13 3.80 27.24 -5.47
N LEU A 14 3.28 26.00 -5.49
CA LEU A 14 1.96 25.64 -4.94
C LEU A 14 2.04 25.03 -3.53
N VAL A 15 3.24 24.78 -3.01
CA VAL A 15 3.46 24.01 -1.77
C VAL A 15 3.69 24.89 -0.54
N GLU A 16 3.97 26.20 -0.71
CA GLU A 16 4.08 27.12 0.43
C GLU A 16 2.70 27.62 0.90
N GLU A 17 2.34 27.26 2.13
CA GLU A 17 1.22 27.78 2.95
C GLU A 17 -0.22 27.31 2.66
N LEU A 18 -0.48 26.00 2.66
CA LEU A 18 -1.85 25.49 2.92
C LEU A 18 -2.01 25.02 4.37
N LYS A 19 -2.30 25.96 5.29
CA LYS A 19 -2.78 25.64 6.66
C LYS A 19 -4.31 25.55 6.67
N GLY A 20 -4.85 24.40 6.27
CA GLY A 20 -6.29 24.07 6.32
C GLY A 20 -6.66 22.97 5.32
N PRO A 21 -7.80 22.27 5.48
CA PRO A 21 -8.26 21.34 4.45
C PRO A 21 -8.56 22.13 3.17
N ALA A 22 -7.95 21.75 2.05
CA ALA A 22 -8.16 22.40 0.76
C ALA A 22 -9.66 22.50 0.45
N SER A 23 -10.09 23.71 0.07
CA SER A 23 -11.44 24.01 -0.40
C SER A 23 -11.78 23.22 -1.66
N SER A 24 -13.07 23.12 -1.98
CA SER A 24 -13.51 22.43 -3.19
C SER A 24 -12.94 23.07 -4.46
N PHE A 25 -12.72 24.39 -4.48
CA PHE A 25 -12.14 25.10 -5.63
C PHE A 25 -10.63 24.86 -5.76
N GLU A 26 -9.89 24.82 -4.66
CA GLU A 26 -8.46 24.46 -4.68
C GLU A 26 -8.26 23.03 -5.16
N LYS A 27 -9.08 22.08 -4.68
CA LYS A 27 -9.04 20.69 -5.17
C LYS A 27 -9.39 20.58 -6.64
N LEU A 28 -10.42 21.32 -7.08
CA LEU A 28 -10.84 21.35 -8.48
C LEU A 28 -9.74 21.96 -9.36
N GLU A 29 -9.11 23.05 -8.93
CA GLU A 29 -7.97 23.64 -9.65
C GLU A 29 -6.81 22.65 -9.72
N ALA A 30 -6.43 22.01 -8.61
CA ALA A 30 -5.38 21.00 -8.58
C ALA A 30 -5.64 19.83 -9.56
N ILE A 31 -6.88 19.33 -9.63
CA ILE A 31 -7.25 18.28 -10.60
C ILE A 31 -7.11 18.78 -12.05
N LEU A 32 -7.52 20.03 -12.32
CA LEU A 32 -7.46 20.62 -13.66
C LEU A 32 -6.05 21.00 -14.08
N THR A 33 -5.18 21.40 -13.16
CA THR A 33 -3.78 21.75 -13.47
C THR A 33 -2.87 20.52 -13.48
N CYS A 34 -3.30 19.41 -12.87
CA CYS A 34 -2.53 18.17 -12.82
C CYS A 34 -2.25 17.61 -14.23
N PRO A 35 -0.97 17.48 -14.63
CA PRO A 35 -0.59 16.91 -15.93
C PRO A 35 -1.11 15.49 -16.17
N ILE A 36 -1.16 14.68 -15.11
CA ILE A 36 -1.56 13.27 -15.13
C ILE A 36 -3.00 13.14 -15.65
N THR A 37 -3.89 14.08 -15.30
CA THR A 37 -5.28 14.11 -15.79
C THR A 37 -5.36 14.05 -17.31
N TYR A 38 -4.45 14.76 -17.99
CA TYR A 38 -4.42 14.84 -19.46
C TYR A 38 -3.73 13.62 -20.06
N ALA A 39 -2.63 13.15 -19.46
CA ALA A 39 -1.96 11.92 -19.90
C ALA A 39 -2.91 10.69 -19.84
N LEU A 40 -3.68 10.57 -18.76
CA LEU A 40 -4.72 9.54 -18.63
C LEU A 40 -5.81 9.68 -19.69
N ALA A 41 -6.19 10.91 -20.02
CA ALA A 41 -7.19 11.18 -21.03
C ALA A 41 -6.73 10.77 -22.43
N ASP A 42 -5.46 10.97 -22.75
CA ASP A 42 -4.88 10.63 -24.05
C ASP A 42 -4.83 9.11 -24.25
N ALA A 43 -4.62 8.35 -23.18
CA ALA A 43 -4.66 6.89 -23.19
C ALA A 43 -6.07 6.31 -23.41
N LEU A 44 -7.13 7.10 -23.24
CA LEU A 44 -8.48 6.63 -23.52
C LEU A 44 -8.68 6.43 -25.03
N PRO A 45 -9.35 5.34 -25.46
CA PRO A 45 -9.54 5.06 -26.87
C PRO A 45 -10.30 6.17 -27.57
N ASP A 46 -9.90 6.45 -28.81
CA ASP A 46 -10.66 7.38 -29.65
C ASP A 46 -12.00 6.79 -30.07
N LYS A 47 -12.93 7.68 -30.37
CA LYS A 47 -14.24 7.24 -30.82
C LYS A 47 -14.09 6.66 -32.24
N PRO A 48 -14.76 5.54 -32.58
CA PRO A 48 -14.84 5.09 -33.96
C PRO A 48 -15.35 6.21 -34.88
N THR A 49 -14.88 6.24 -36.12
CA THR A 49 -15.18 7.26 -37.14
C THR A 49 -16.69 7.41 -37.40
N ALA A 50 -17.49 6.38 -37.12
CA ALA A 50 -18.94 6.41 -37.24
C ALA A 50 -19.66 6.84 -35.93
N GLY A 51 -20.77 7.59 -36.08
CA GLY A 51 -21.69 7.98 -34.99
C GLY A 51 -21.48 9.38 -34.43
N ARG A 52 -22.33 9.80 -33.49
CA ARG A 52 -22.36 11.16 -32.92
C ARG A 52 -21.03 11.56 -32.25
N PRO A 53 -20.45 12.74 -32.52
CA PRO A 53 -19.26 13.23 -31.82
C PRO A 53 -19.47 13.30 -30.30
N ARG A 54 -18.37 13.21 -29.55
CA ARG A 54 -18.42 13.38 -28.09
C ARG A 54 -18.81 14.83 -27.77
N ASP A 55 -19.68 15.02 -26.78
CA ASP A 55 -20.10 16.34 -26.33
C ASP A 55 -19.00 17.08 -25.54
N PHE A 56 -18.01 16.35 -25.01
CA PHE A 56 -16.89 16.87 -24.19
C PHE A 56 -15.56 16.17 -24.52
N PRO A 57 -14.41 16.84 -24.32
CA PRO A 57 -13.08 16.22 -24.43
C PRO A 57 -12.88 15.05 -23.45
N LYS A 58 -12.00 14.10 -23.81
CA LYS A 58 -11.71 12.88 -23.01
C LYS A 58 -11.29 13.21 -21.58
N TYR A 59 -10.51 14.28 -21.38
CA TYR A 59 -10.01 14.63 -20.05
C TYR A 59 -11.12 15.00 -19.07
N MET A 60 -12.27 15.47 -19.54
CA MET A 60 -13.40 15.75 -18.64
C MET A 60 -14.00 14.48 -18.05
N TRP A 61 -13.83 13.32 -18.67
CA TRP A 61 -14.25 12.05 -18.08
C TRP A 61 -13.39 11.73 -16.85
N ILE A 62 -12.07 11.94 -16.96
CA ILE A 62 -11.11 11.77 -15.86
C ILE A 62 -11.36 12.80 -14.76
N VAL A 63 -11.54 14.07 -15.12
CA VAL A 63 -11.87 15.15 -14.16
C VAL A 63 -13.17 14.82 -13.43
N TYR A 64 -14.25 14.44 -14.14
CA TYR A 64 -15.52 14.09 -13.49
C TYR A 64 -15.33 12.92 -12.52
N HIS A 65 -14.58 11.88 -12.92
CA HIS A 65 -14.29 10.74 -12.04
C HIS A 65 -13.54 11.18 -10.77
N ALA A 66 -12.49 12.00 -10.91
CA ALA A 66 -11.74 12.53 -9.77
C ALA A 66 -12.61 13.39 -8.85
N LEU A 67 -13.51 14.21 -9.40
CA LEU A 67 -14.47 15.02 -8.65
C LEU A 67 -15.45 14.18 -7.83
N VAL A 68 -15.89 13.04 -8.37
CA VAL A 68 -16.74 12.08 -7.64
C VAL A 68 -15.98 11.53 -6.42
N THR A 69 -14.71 11.19 -6.58
CA THR A 69 -13.93 10.52 -5.53
C THR A 69 -13.38 11.48 -4.48
N TYR A 70 -12.84 12.63 -4.89
CA TYR A 70 -12.00 13.48 -4.03
C TYR A 70 -12.62 14.80 -3.58
N VAL A 71 -13.67 15.27 -4.28
CA VAL A 71 -14.26 16.60 -4.01
C VAL A 71 -15.66 16.47 -3.42
N TRP A 72 -16.59 15.83 -4.13
CA TRP A 72 -18.01 15.86 -3.76
C TRP A 72 -18.62 14.49 -3.44
N GLY A 73 -17.82 13.41 -3.44
CA GLY A 73 -18.17 12.10 -2.90
C GLY A 73 -19.24 11.30 -3.66
N SER A 74 -19.88 11.87 -4.69
CA SER A 74 -20.89 11.19 -5.49
C SER A 74 -21.12 11.84 -6.85
N ALA A 75 -21.50 11.04 -7.85
CA ALA A 75 -21.85 11.55 -9.18
C ALA A 75 -23.05 12.52 -9.18
N ARG A 76 -23.95 12.41 -8.19
CA ARG A 76 -25.06 13.36 -8.00
C ARG A 76 -24.58 14.69 -7.44
N GLY A 77 -23.65 14.66 -6.49
CA GLY A 77 -23.00 15.86 -5.96
C GLY A 77 -22.28 16.62 -7.06
N VAL A 78 -21.45 15.94 -7.86
CA VAL A 78 -20.78 16.55 -9.02
C VAL A 78 -21.79 17.16 -9.99
N ASP A 79 -22.88 16.46 -10.32
CA ASP A 79 -23.89 16.97 -11.26
C ASP A 79 -24.57 18.26 -10.74
N ALA A 80 -24.90 18.31 -9.46
CA ALA A 80 -25.45 19.51 -8.82
C ALA A 80 -24.45 20.67 -8.83
N GLU A 81 -23.20 20.41 -8.47
CA GLU A 81 -22.15 21.44 -8.39
C GLU A 81 -21.76 21.98 -9.77
N LEU A 82 -21.60 21.11 -10.77
CA LEU A 82 -21.35 21.54 -12.15
C LEU A 82 -22.57 22.24 -12.78
N SER A 83 -23.78 22.08 -12.23
CA SER A 83 -24.95 22.85 -12.67
C SER A 83 -24.86 24.32 -12.26
N HIS A 84 -24.11 24.66 -11.21
CA HIS A 84 -23.94 26.04 -10.78
C HIS A 84 -23.05 26.81 -11.77
N GLU A 85 -23.55 27.96 -12.21
CA GLU A 85 -22.89 28.75 -13.25
C GLU A 85 -21.47 29.18 -12.86
N HIS A 86 -21.25 29.53 -11.59
CA HIS A 86 -19.93 29.94 -11.10
C HIS A 86 -18.90 28.80 -11.16
N THR A 87 -19.27 27.60 -10.73
CA THR A 87 -18.41 26.42 -10.77
C THR A 87 -18.04 26.06 -12.21
N TRP A 88 -19.04 25.99 -13.10
CA TRP A 88 -18.77 25.66 -14.50
C TRP A 88 -17.94 26.75 -15.19
N ARG A 89 -18.24 28.03 -14.94
CA ARG A 89 -17.48 29.16 -15.49
C ARG A 89 -16.02 29.13 -15.01
N PHE A 90 -15.77 28.77 -13.75
CA PHE A 90 -14.43 28.60 -13.22
C PHE A 90 -13.66 27.53 -13.99
N ILE A 91 -14.21 26.31 -14.12
CA ILE A 91 -13.57 25.20 -14.86
C ILE A 91 -13.22 25.62 -16.29
N ARG A 92 -14.17 26.23 -17.00
CA ARG A 92 -13.97 26.69 -18.38
C ARG A 92 -12.85 27.72 -18.48
N ARG A 93 -12.80 28.68 -17.55
CA ARG A 93 -11.76 29.72 -17.51
C ARG A 93 -10.39 29.11 -17.23
N THR A 94 -10.31 28.22 -16.24
CA THR A 94 -9.07 27.53 -15.88
C THR A 94 -8.51 26.73 -17.05
N VAL A 95 -9.35 25.94 -17.73
CA VAL A 95 -8.95 25.20 -18.94
C VAL A 95 -8.49 26.13 -20.05
N LYS A 96 -9.24 27.21 -20.34
CA LYS A 96 -8.85 28.15 -21.40
C LYS A 96 -7.52 28.86 -21.09
N ARG A 97 -7.22 29.10 -19.81
CA ARG A 97 -5.93 29.65 -19.36
C ARG A 97 -4.79 28.65 -19.53
N LEU A 98 -5.03 27.38 -19.26
CA LEU A 98 -4.05 26.31 -19.44
C LEU A 98 -3.77 26.01 -20.92
N PHE A 99 -4.78 26.19 -21.77
CA PHE A 99 -4.72 25.86 -23.20
C PHE A 99 -5.21 27.04 -24.06
N PRO A 100 -4.50 28.18 -24.08
CA PRO A 100 -4.96 29.38 -24.79
C PRO A 100 -5.01 29.20 -26.32
N ASP A 101 -4.20 28.28 -26.86
CA ASP A 101 -4.05 28.08 -28.31
C ASP A 101 -4.57 26.72 -28.80
N ALA A 102 -5.30 25.98 -27.95
CA ALA A 102 -5.82 24.64 -28.25
C ALA A 102 -7.36 24.61 -28.09
N PRO A 103 -8.13 25.13 -29.07
CA PRO A 103 -9.59 25.26 -28.96
C PRO A 103 -10.32 23.92 -28.81
N GLU A 104 -9.74 22.82 -29.27
CA GLU A 104 -10.23 21.45 -29.09
C GLU A 104 -10.26 21.01 -27.61
N MET A 105 -9.45 21.65 -26.76
CA MET A 105 -9.46 21.44 -25.31
C MET A 105 -10.54 22.26 -24.62
N TRP A 106 -11.15 23.25 -25.29
CA TRP A 106 -12.07 24.16 -24.63
C TRP A 106 -13.43 23.52 -24.36
N LEU A 107 -14.00 23.93 -23.22
CA LEU A 107 -15.26 23.38 -22.74
C LEU A 107 -16.48 24.20 -23.22
N PRO A 108 -17.57 23.52 -23.61
CA PRO A 108 -18.78 24.17 -24.08
C PRO A 108 -19.47 24.97 -22.96
N LYS A 109 -20.41 25.85 -23.34
CA LYS A 109 -21.19 26.64 -22.37
C LYS A 109 -22.03 25.76 -21.44
N ARG A 110 -22.57 24.64 -21.93
CA ARG A 110 -23.35 23.68 -21.15
C ARG A 110 -22.44 22.80 -20.28
N PRO A 111 -22.78 22.55 -19.00
CA PRO A 111 -21.98 21.70 -18.13
C PRO A 111 -22.10 20.22 -18.49
N MET A 112 -21.04 19.47 -18.20
CA MET A 112 -21.09 18.02 -18.25
C MET A 112 -22.07 17.51 -17.18
N ARG A 113 -23.02 16.69 -17.61
CA ARG A 113 -24.03 16.06 -16.75
C ARG A 113 -23.68 14.63 -16.38
N ARG A 114 -24.29 14.14 -15.29
CA ARG A 114 -24.16 12.75 -14.82
C ARG A 114 -24.34 11.68 -15.91
N TRP A 115 -25.25 11.88 -16.86
CA TRP A 115 -25.48 10.89 -17.92
C TRP A 115 -24.29 10.79 -18.90
N HIS A 116 -23.55 11.88 -19.14
CA HIS A 116 -22.30 11.83 -19.91
C HIS A 116 -21.24 11.02 -19.16
N TYR A 117 -21.16 11.18 -17.83
CA TYR A 117 -20.26 10.39 -16.98
C TYR A 117 -20.67 8.91 -16.94
N ALA A 118 -21.96 8.61 -16.87
CA ALA A 118 -22.46 7.24 -16.95
C ALA A 118 -22.06 6.56 -18.28
N HIS A 119 -22.09 7.29 -19.39
CA HIS A 119 -21.56 6.81 -20.66
C HIS A 119 -20.05 6.60 -20.60
N ALA A 120 -19.29 7.55 -20.04
CA ALA A 120 -17.84 7.41 -19.86
C ALA A 120 -17.45 6.16 -19.05
N LEU A 121 -18.24 5.79 -18.04
CA LEU A 121 -18.00 4.59 -17.23
C LEU A 121 -18.03 3.28 -18.03
N SER A 122 -18.66 3.23 -19.21
CA SER A 122 -18.56 2.05 -20.07
C SER A 122 -17.15 1.82 -20.61
N TYR A 123 -16.36 2.89 -20.78
CA TYR A 123 -14.96 2.83 -21.19
C TYR A 123 -14.04 2.69 -19.97
N LEU A 124 -14.29 3.48 -18.91
CA LEU A 124 -13.44 3.49 -17.71
C LEU A 124 -13.52 2.19 -16.88
N ARG A 125 -14.42 1.28 -17.22
CA ARG A 125 -14.55 -0.04 -16.57
C ARG A 125 -14.09 -1.19 -17.46
N ASP A 126 -13.72 -0.89 -18.70
CA ASP A 126 -13.13 -1.88 -19.59
C ASP A 126 -11.75 -2.28 -19.04
N ALA A 127 -11.47 -3.58 -19.00
CA ALA A 127 -10.27 -4.11 -18.35
C ALA A 127 -8.99 -3.67 -19.07
N ASP A 128 -8.99 -3.65 -20.40
CA ASP A 128 -7.83 -3.25 -21.19
C ASP A 128 -7.57 -1.76 -21.04
N VAL A 129 -8.64 -0.95 -21.02
CA VAL A 129 -8.54 0.49 -20.74
C VAL A 129 -8.01 0.73 -19.33
N LEU A 130 -8.50 -0.01 -18.32
CA LEU A 130 -8.03 0.13 -16.95
C LEU A 130 -6.54 -0.21 -16.80
N GLU A 131 -6.06 -1.27 -17.45
CA GLU A 131 -4.63 -1.61 -17.43
C GLU A 131 -3.78 -0.55 -18.14
N GLN A 132 -4.24 0.03 -19.24
CA GLN A 132 -3.57 1.16 -19.90
C GLN A 132 -3.52 2.39 -18.99
N LEU A 133 -4.64 2.73 -18.34
CA LEU A 133 -4.70 3.83 -17.38
C LEU A 133 -3.78 3.60 -16.18
N LYS A 134 -3.71 2.37 -15.65
CA LYS A 134 -2.76 1.99 -14.60
C LYS A 134 -1.31 2.19 -15.05
N ALA A 135 -0.96 1.77 -16.26
CA ALA A 135 0.39 1.94 -16.80
C ALA A 135 0.79 3.41 -16.92
N VAL A 136 -0.10 4.25 -17.47
CA VAL A 136 0.14 5.70 -17.58
C VAL A 136 0.18 6.36 -16.20
N SER A 137 -0.75 6.02 -15.31
CA SER A 137 -0.74 6.52 -13.93
C SER A 137 0.57 6.22 -13.22
N ARG A 138 1.08 4.98 -13.36
CA ARG A 138 2.36 4.56 -12.75
C ARG A 138 3.54 5.38 -13.27
N GLN A 139 3.62 5.53 -14.60
CA GLN A 139 4.70 6.29 -15.23
C GLN A 139 4.69 7.75 -14.80
N GLU A 140 3.52 8.38 -14.80
CA GLU A 140 3.39 9.79 -14.44
C GLU A 140 3.54 10.02 -12.93
N ALA A 141 3.09 9.09 -12.09
CA ALA A 141 3.32 9.13 -10.65
C ALA A 141 4.81 9.00 -10.30
N ALA A 142 5.53 8.11 -10.98
CA ALA A 142 6.99 7.99 -10.83
C ALA A 142 7.70 9.28 -11.29
N ASN A 143 7.27 9.89 -12.39
CA ASN A 143 7.80 11.19 -12.84
C ASN A 143 7.52 12.31 -11.83
N LEU A 144 6.31 12.33 -11.26
CA LEU A 144 5.92 13.31 -10.25
C LEU A 144 6.80 13.16 -9.00
N ALA A 145 7.00 11.92 -8.53
CA ALA A 145 7.84 11.66 -7.37
C ALA A 145 9.29 12.15 -7.59
N LYS A 146 9.87 11.85 -8.76
CA LYS A 146 11.20 12.36 -9.15
C LYS A 146 11.25 13.88 -9.26
N GLY A 147 10.17 14.48 -9.78
CA GLY A 147 10.03 15.94 -9.84
C GLY A 147 10.03 16.63 -8.46
N PHE A 148 9.75 15.87 -7.39
CA PHE A 148 9.81 16.33 -6.00
C PHE A 148 11.08 15.88 -5.26
N GLY A 149 12.14 15.49 -5.99
CA GLY A 149 13.44 15.14 -5.43
C GLY A 149 13.57 13.71 -4.91
N MET A 150 12.52 12.88 -4.97
CA MET A 150 12.62 11.47 -4.56
C MET A 150 13.28 10.63 -5.64
N PHE A 151 14.03 9.60 -5.24
CA PHE A 151 14.71 8.66 -6.15
C PHE A 151 15.66 9.32 -7.16
N ASP A 152 16.33 10.40 -6.78
CA ASP A 152 17.39 11.02 -7.58
C ASP A 152 18.48 9.99 -7.92
N GLU A 153 18.72 9.75 -9.20
CA GLU A 153 19.70 8.76 -9.65
C GLU A 153 21.14 9.27 -9.48
N ASP A 154 21.34 10.58 -9.58
CA ASP A 154 22.65 11.22 -9.60
C ASP A 154 23.16 11.56 -8.19
N ALA A 155 22.28 11.59 -7.20
CA ALA A 155 22.69 11.82 -5.82
C ALA A 155 23.58 10.68 -5.28
N PRO A 156 24.48 10.96 -4.31
CA PRO A 156 25.27 9.92 -3.66
C PRO A 156 24.38 8.82 -3.07
N THR A 157 24.79 7.57 -3.25
CA THR A 157 24.05 6.40 -2.77
C THR A 157 24.83 5.72 -1.65
N SER A 158 24.19 5.52 -0.49
CA SER A 158 24.72 4.71 0.60
C SER A 158 23.81 3.51 0.82
N TRP A 159 24.35 2.30 0.69
CA TRP A 159 23.63 1.07 1.07
C TRP A 159 23.71 0.81 2.57
N THR A 160 24.72 1.37 3.24
CA THR A 160 24.89 1.28 4.69
C THR A 160 23.93 2.20 5.43
N HIS A 161 23.81 3.46 5.01
CA HIS A 161 22.89 4.43 5.61
C HIS A 161 21.99 4.98 4.50
N PRO A 162 20.99 4.20 4.03
CA PRO A 162 20.19 4.62 2.90
C PRO A 162 19.32 5.83 3.21
N ASP A 163 19.08 6.65 2.19
CA ASP A 163 18.22 7.81 2.28
C ASP A 163 16.73 7.37 2.24
N PRO A 164 15.88 7.77 3.20
CA PRO A 164 14.44 7.51 3.15
C PRO A 164 13.76 7.95 1.84
N ASP A 165 14.22 9.02 1.19
CA ASP A 165 13.64 9.51 -0.07
C ASP A 165 13.95 8.60 -1.29
N ARG A 166 14.79 7.57 -1.08
CA ARG A 166 15.06 6.51 -2.05
C ARG A 166 14.32 5.20 -1.74
N PHE A 167 13.47 5.20 -0.72
CA PHE A 167 12.66 4.05 -0.33
C PHE A 167 11.19 4.22 -0.70
N LEU A 168 10.61 3.17 -1.25
CA LEU A 168 9.17 3.07 -1.41
C LEU A 168 8.54 2.65 -0.07
N GLN A 169 7.29 3.04 0.16
CA GLN A 169 6.44 2.49 1.21
C GLN A 169 5.35 1.66 0.57
N ALA A 170 5.14 0.44 1.05
CA ALA A 170 4.01 -0.36 0.59
C ALA A 170 3.31 -1.13 1.72
N ASP A 171 2.01 -1.32 1.53
CA ASP A 171 1.10 -1.90 2.51
C ASP A 171 -0.14 -2.51 1.82
N GLY A 172 -0.75 -3.50 2.48
CA GLY A 172 -2.00 -4.12 2.08
C GLY A 172 -3.21 -3.40 2.67
N LYS A 173 -4.01 -2.73 1.84
CA LYS A 173 -5.24 -2.04 2.26
C LYS A 173 -6.50 -2.81 1.89
N VAL A 174 -7.38 -3.03 2.87
CA VAL A 174 -8.74 -3.55 2.63
C VAL A 174 -9.70 -2.38 2.41
N ILE A 175 -10.32 -2.35 1.23
CA ILE A 175 -11.31 -1.34 0.84
C ILE A 175 -12.70 -1.91 1.13
N LYS A 176 -13.54 -1.10 1.76
CA LYS A 176 -14.92 -1.47 2.05
C LYS A 176 -15.68 -1.75 0.74
N PRO A 177 -16.43 -2.86 0.66
CA PRO A 177 -17.13 -3.20 -0.57
C PRO A 177 -18.23 -2.20 -0.87
N LEU A 178 -18.57 -2.06 -2.16
CA LEU A 178 -19.66 -1.19 -2.60
C LEU A 178 -21.01 -1.63 -1.99
N TYR A 179 -21.19 -2.94 -1.89
CA TYR A 179 -22.39 -3.55 -1.34
C TYR A 179 -22.09 -4.19 0.03
N LYS A 180 -22.99 -3.99 1.00
CA LYS A 180 -22.86 -4.58 2.34
C LYS A 180 -23.19 -6.08 2.37
N ALA A 181 -23.96 -6.55 1.38
CA ALA A 181 -24.41 -7.93 1.36
C ALA A 181 -23.26 -8.88 1.00
N LYS A 182 -23.33 -10.10 1.53
CA LYS A 182 -22.41 -11.19 1.20
C LYS A 182 -22.99 -12.06 0.09
N ALA A 183 -22.13 -12.82 -0.58
CA ALA A 183 -22.55 -13.81 -1.57
C ALA A 183 -23.63 -14.74 -1.00
N GLY A 184 -24.71 -14.94 -1.76
CA GLY A 184 -25.85 -15.79 -1.38
C GLY A 184 -26.79 -15.19 -0.33
N GLN A 185 -26.54 -13.98 0.16
CA GLN A 185 -27.47 -13.31 1.07
C GLN A 185 -28.77 -12.96 0.33
N ARG A 186 -29.91 -13.22 0.98
CA ARG A 186 -31.23 -12.82 0.52
C ARG A 186 -31.85 -11.87 1.54
N LEU A 187 -32.62 -10.90 1.05
CA LEU A 187 -33.37 -9.98 1.89
C LEU A 187 -34.85 -10.37 1.84
N VAL A 188 -35.45 -10.55 3.01
CA VAL A 188 -36.89 -10.78 3.13
C VAL A 188 -37.54 -9.45 3.46
N ASP A 189 -38.46 -9.01 2.61
CA ASP A 189 -39.32 -7.87 2.90
C ASP A 189 -40.26 -8.24 4.05
N GLN A 190 -40.19 -7.51 5.16
CA GLN A 190 -40.91 -7.88 6.39
C GLN A 190 -42.43 -7.64 6.30
N GLU A 191 -42.89 -6.84 5.35
CA GLU A 191 -44.32 -6.55 5.17
C GLU A 191 -44.98 -7.52 4.19
N THR A 192 -44.26 -7.89 3.13
CA THR A 192 -44.79 -8.72 2.03
C THR A 192 -44.33 -10.17 2.07
N GLY A 193 -43.28 -10.49 2.83
CA GLY A 193 -42.64 -11.81 2.85
C GLY A 193 -41.83 -12.13 1.59
N GLU A 194 -41.73 -11.20 0.63
CA GLU A 194 -41.01 -11.41 -0.63
C GLU A 194 -39.51 -11.54 -0.38
N VAL A 195 -38.91 -12.58 -0.95
CA VAL A 195 -37.47 -12.83 -0.85
C VAL A 195 -36.78 -12.29 -2.10
N ARG A 196 -35.86 -11.35 -1.92
CA ARG A 196 -35.10 -10.74 -3.01
C ARG A 196 -33.61 -11.04 -2.90
N ASP A 197 -33.00 -11.37 -4.02
CA ASP A 197 -31.55 -11.43 -4.12
C ASP A 197 -30.98 -10.01 -3.99
N VAL A 198 -29.90 -9.87 -3.22
CA VAL A 198 -29.23 -8.59 -3.03
C VAL A 198 -27.89 -8.57 -3.76
N ARG A 199 -27.53 -7.41 -4.29
CA ARG A 199 -26.22 -7.22 -4.92
C ARG A 199 -25.13 -7.37 -3.86
N PHE A 200 -24.07 -8.07 -4.22
CA PHE A 200 -22.86 -8.23 -3.44
C PHE A 200 -21.64 -7.93 -4.31
N ASP A 201 -20.50 -7.75 -3.67
CA ASP A 201 -19.22 -7.57 -4.33
C ASP A 201 -18.51 -8.93 -4.38
N PRO A 202 -18.27 -9.52 -5.58
CA PRO A 202 -17.76 -10.88 -5.70
C PRO A 202 -16.34 -11.04 -5.17
N ASP A 203 -15.54 -9.99 -5.21
CA ASP A 203 -14.13 -10.00 -4.81
C ASP A 203 -13.93 -9.65 -3.33
N ALA A 204 -15.02 -9.38 -2.60
CA ALA A 204 -14.98 -9.00 -1.20
C ALA A 204 -14.98 -10.22 -0.27
N HIS A 205 -13.95 -10.29 0.57
CA HIS A 205 -13.76 -11.39 1.51
C HIS A 205 -13.37 -10.89 2.89
N LEU A 206 -13.33 -11.83 3.86
CA LEU A 206 -12.87 -11.54 5.20
C LEU A 206 -11.34 -11.61 5.23
N HIS A 207 -10.71 -10.51 5.62
CA HIS A 207 -9.28 -10.38 5.78
C HIS A 207 -8.95 -10.15 7.25
N VAL A 208 -7.87 -10.76 7.73
CA VAL A 208 -7.26 -10.38 9.01
C VAL A 208 -6.29 -9.24 8.72
N VAL A 209 -6.46 -8.11 9.40
CA VAL A 209 -5.58 -6.94 9.30
C VAL A 209 -4.67 -6.86 10.52
N GLY A 210 -3.69 -5.94 10.50
CA GLY A 210 -2.76 -5.72 11.61
C GLY A 210 -3.49 -5.63 12.95
N GLY A 211 -3.00 -6.36 13.96
CA GLY A 211 -3.62 -6.45 15.29
C GLY A 211 -4.68 -7.56 15.46
N GLY A 212 -5.00 -8.32 14.40
CA GLY A 212 -5.91 -9.47 14.48
C GLY A 212 -7.38 -9.15 14.18
N ASP A 213 -7.69 -7.88 13.90
CA ASP A 213 -9.03 -7.45 13.51
C ASP A 213 -9.45 -8.05 12.17
N LYS A 214 -10.75 -8.31 12.02
CA LYS A 214 -11.33 -8.89 10.81
C LYS A 214 -12.09 -7.83 10.03
N MET A 215 -11.66 -7.57 8.80
CA MET A 215 -12.30 -6.62 7.90
C MET A 215 -12.87 -7.34 6.68
N PHE A 216 -14.11 -7.01 6.31
CA PHE A 216 -14.75 -7.54 5.11
C PHE A 216 -14.63 -6.52 3.97
N GLY A 217 -14.04 -6.93 2.85
CA GLY A 217 -13.87 -6.07 1.68
C GLY A 217 -12.86 -6.61 0.66
N THR A 218 -12.45 -5.75 -0.26
CA THR A 218 -11.54 -6.07 -1.35
C THR A 218 -10.15 -5.57 -0.99
N LYS A 219 -9.13 -6.44 -1.01
CA LYS A 219 -7.77 -6.09 -0.60
C LYS A 219 -6.91 -5.70 -1.79
N PHE A 220 -6.08 -4.66 -1.60
CA PHE A 220 -5.12 -4.16 -2.57
C PHE A 220 -3.75 -3.99 -1.92
N ALA A 221 -2.68 -4.33 -2.63
CA ALA A 221 -1.35 -3.85 -2.32
C ALA A 221 -1.22 -2.43 -2.88
N VAL A 222 -0.76 -1.48 -2.07
CA VAL A 222 -0.59 -0.07 -2.44
C VAL A 222 0.87 0.31 -2.24
N VAL A 223 1.50 0.83 -3.28
CA VAL A 223 2.89 1.30 -3.24
C VAL A 223 2.90 2.82 -3.40
N SER A 224 3.67 3.51 -2.56
CA SER A 224 3.78 4.96 -2.59
C SER A 224 5.20 5.44 -2.33
N ALA A 225 5.54 6.60 -2.89
CA ALA A 225 6.69 7.40 -2.52
C ALA A 225 6.28 8.43 -1.48
N ARG A 226 7.19 8.78 -0.59
CA ARG A 226 6.94 9.77 0.46
C ARG A 226 8.22 10.49 0.82
N ASN A 227 8.12 11.80 0.98
CA ASN A 227 9.12 12.63 1.65
C ASN A 227 8.43 13.41 2.79
N GLU A 228 9.10 14.42 3.34
CA GLU A 228 8.55 15.26 4.42
C GLU A 228 7.26 15.99 4.01
N HIS A 229 7.14 16.39 2.75
CA HIS A 229 6.10 17.31 2.28
C HIS A 229 4.90 16.61 1.64
N LEU A 230 5.08 15.46 1.01
CA LEU A 230 4.04 14.82 0.23
C LEU A 230 4.14 13.30 0.13
N ARG A 231 3.04 12.71 -0.33
CA ARG A 231 2.93 11.29 -0.66
C ARG A 231 2.39 11.15 -2.07
N VAL A 232 3.05 10.35 -2.90
CA VAL A 232 2.59 9.99 -4.24
C VAL A 232 2.26 8.50 -4.27
N VAL A 233 1.02 8.14 -4.61
CA VAL A 233 0.67 6.74 -4.87
C VAL A 233 1.22 6.36 -6.24
N LEU A 234 2.10 5.36 -6.27
CA LEU A 234 2.85 4.96 -7.45
C LEU A 234 2.18 3.82 -8.21
N ASP A 235 1.72 2.80 -7.50
CA ASP A 235 1.05 1.65 -8.11
C ASP A 235 0.11 0.98 -7.10
N THR A 236 -0.85 0.22 -7.64
CA THR A 236 -1.78 -0.57 -6.84
C THR A 236 -2.07 -1.89 -7.54
N GLU A 237 -2.17 -2.97 -6.77
CA GLU A 237 -2.51 -4.29 -7.31
C GLU A 237 -3.60 -4.95 -6.48
N TYR A 238 -4.55 -5.60 -7.14
CA TYR A 238 -5.56 -6.41 -6.45
C TYR A 238 -4.91 -7.63 -5.80
N VAL A 239 -5.31 -7.93 -4.57
CA VAL A 239 -4.87 -9.10 -3.82
C VAL A 239 -5.96 -10.17 -3.89
N PRO A 240 -5.79 -11.24 -4.69
CA PRO A 240 -6.78 -12.30 -4.79
C PRO A 240 -6.92 -13.04 -3.46
N HIS A 241 -8.12 -13.57 -3.21
CA HIS A 241 -8.41 -14.30 -1.98
C HIS A 241 -7.55 -15.57 -1.81
N ARG A 242 -7.19 -16.23 -2.92
CA ARG A 242 -6.36 -17.44 -2.95
C ARG A 242 -5.41 -17.39 -4.14
N GLY A 243 -4.21 -17.95 -3.95
CA GLY A 243 -3.19 -18.03 -5.00
C GLY A 243 -2.28 -16.81 -5.08
N ASP A 244 -1.43 -16.80 -6.11
CA ASP A 244 -0.62 -15.66 -6.58
C ASP A 244 0.27 -14.97 -5.54
N GLY A 245 0.70 -15.70 -4.51
CA GLY A 245 1.55 -15.20 -3.44
C GLY A 245 0.85 -14.25 -2.46
N GLY A 246 -0.49 -14.15 -2.52
CA GLY A 246 -1.27 -13.27 -1.65
C GLY A 246 -0.83 -11.80 -1.78
N GLU A 247 -0.75 -11.11 -0.63
CA GLU A 247 -0.38 -9.69 -0.59
C GLU A 247 1.07 -9.44 -1.06
N ALA A 248 2.01 -10.29 -0.63
CA ALA A 248 3.42 -10.16 -1.00
C ALA A 248 3.62 -10.35 -2.51
N GLY A 249 2.95 -11.34 -3.11
CA GLY A 249 2.99 -11.54 -4.56
C GLY A 249 2.41 -10.35 -5.33
N ALA A 250 1.31 -9.75 -4.85
CA ALA A 250 0.75 -8.54 -5.43
C ALA A 250 1.71 -7.33 -5.32
N ALA A 251 2.37 -7.17 -4.17
CA ALA A 251 3.37 -6.13 -3.97
C ALA A 251 4.59 -6.31 -4.88
N MET A 252 5.12 -7.54 -5.01
CA MET A 252 6.23 -7.84 -5.92
C MET A 252 5.90 -7.50 -7.38
N ARG A 253 4.67 -7.75 -7.84
CA ARG A 253 4.22 -7.33 -9.18
C ARG A 253 4.28 -5.81 -9.35
N CYS A 254 3.90 -5.03 -8.32
CA CYS A 254 4.09 -3.58 -8.35
C CYS A 254 5.58 -3.22 -8.42
N PHE A 255 6.43 -3.88 -7.63
CA PHE A 255 7.86 -3.56 -7.56
C PHE A 255 8.56 -3.81 -8.90
N HIS A 256 8.29 -4.94 -9.56
CA HIS A 256 8.79 -5.23 -10.91
C HIS A 256 8.42 -4.16 -11.94
N ARG A 257 7.19 -3.61 -11.87
CA ARG A 257 6.76 -2.55 -12.78
C ARG A 257 7.32 -1.17 -12.43
N LEU A 258 7.70 -0.95 -11.17
CA LEU A 258 8.21 0.33 -10.67
C LEU A 258 9.74 0.43 -10.76
N ALA A 259 10.46 -0.67 -10.59
CA ALA A 259 11.92 -0.72 -10.67
C ALA A 259 12.51 -0.04 -11.92
N PRO A 260 12.03 -0.30 -13.15
CA PRO A 260 12.55 0.38 -14.33
C PRO A 260 12.20 1.88 -14.40
N LEU A 261 11.24 2.34 -13.62
CA LEU A 261 10.78 3.74 -13.61
C LEU A 261 11.51 4.60 -12.56
N LEU A 262 12.12 3.93 -11.57
CA LEU A 262 12.76 4.49 -10.39
C LEU A 262 14.19 3.96 -10.23
N PRO A 263 15.11 4.27 -11.17
CA PRO A 263 16.49 3.74 -11.13
C PRO A 263 17.26 4.18 -9.88
N GLY A 264 16.93 5.32 -9.28
CA GLY A 264 17.51 5.80 -8.02
C GLY A 264 16.95 5.14 -6.75
N ALA A 265 15.94 4.25 -6.87
CA ALA A 265 15.37 3.56 -5.71
C ALA A 265 16.32 2.51 -5.13
N GLN A 266 16.39 2.48 -3.81
CA GLN A 266 17.23 1.54 -3.06
C GLN A 266 16.43 0.41 -2.42
N GLY A 267 15.12 0.56 -2.23
CA GLY A 267 14.38 -0.46 -1.53
C GLY A 267 12.94 -0.10 -1.21
N VAL A 268 12.32 -0.98 -0.43
CA VAL A 268 10.94 -0.84 0.02
C VAL A 268 10.86 -1.09 1.52
N ASN A 269 10.15 -0.21 2.21
CA ASN A 269 9.65 -0.49 3.54
C ASN A 269 8.28 -1.18 3.44
N TYR A 270 8.16 -2.35 4.07
CA TYR A 270 6.98 -3.21 3.95
C TYR A 270 6.63 -3.89 5.28
N ASP A 271 5.36 -3.86 5.69
CA ASP A 271 4.95 -4.45 6.95
C ASP A 271 4.69 -5.96 6.84
N MET A 272 5.63 -6.75 7.36
CA MET A 272 5.61 -8.19 7.71
C MET A 272 4.96 -9.21 6.75
N ALA A 273 4.41 -8.84 5.60
CA ALA A 273 3.77 -9.80 4.69
C ALA A 273 4.77 -10.50 3.78
N MET A 274 5.98 -9.94 3.60
CA MET A 274 7.02 -10.55 2.77
C MET A 274 7.74 -11.69 3.48
N ARG A 275 7.81 -12.83 2.79
CA ARG A 275 8.63 -13.99 3.14
C ARG A 275 10.00 -13.92 2.46
N GLY A 276 10.94 -14.72 2.94
CA GLY A 276 12.33 -14.76 2.49
C GLY A 276 12.49 -14.92 0.98
N ALA A 277 11.63 -15.73 0.32
CA ALA A 277 11.65 -15.85 -1.14
C ALA A 277 11.44 -14.51 -1.87
N HIS A 278 10.49 -13.68 -1.40
CA HIS A 278 10.23 -12.36 -1.99
C HIS A 278 11.38 -11.38 -1.70
N ILE A 279 11.97 -11.48 -0.50
CA ILE A 279 13.09 -10.63 -0.08
C ILE A 279 14.35 -10.98 -0.89
N ASP A 280 14.60 -12.28 -1.13
CA ASP A 280 15.67 -12.78 -2.02
C ASP A 280 15.47 -12.29 -3.46
N GLU A 281 14.26 -12.44 -3.99
CA GLU A 281 13.89 -11.97 -5.33
C GLU A 281 14.11 -10.45 -5.48
N ALA A 282 13.61 -9.64 -4.54
CA ALA A 282 13.82 -8.19 -4.56
C ALA A 282 15.30 -7.81 -4.53
N MET A 283 16.11 -8.49 -3.71
CA MET A 283 17.54 -8.26 -3.67
C MET A 283 18.23 -8.66 -4.97
N ARG A 284 17.93 -9.83 -5.53
CA ARG A 284 18.67 -10.37 -6.68
C ARG A 284 18.23 -9.78 -8.02
N GLU A 285 16.92 -9.61 -8.19
CA GLU A 285 16.34 -9.22 -9.47
C GLU A 285 16.25 -7.70 -9.58
N LEU A 286 15.73 -7.04 -8.55
CA LEU A 286 15.51 -5.59 -8.55
C LEU A 286 16.70 -4.80 -8.00
N GLY A 287 17.59 -5.46 -7.24
CA GLY A 287 18.69 -4.77 -6.58
C GLY A 287 18.23 -3.88 -5.44
N TRP A 288 17.11 -4.25 -4.80
CA TRP A 288 16.40 -3.49 -3.77
C TRP A 288 16.52 -4.17 -2.41
N LEU A 289 16.69 -3.37 -1.35
CA LEU A 289 16.58 -3.83 0.02
C LEU A 289 15.11 -3.83 0.47
N ILE A 290 14.69 -4.87 1.18
CA ILE A 290 13.39 -4.88 1.86
C ILE A 290 13.61 -4.64 3.35
N VAL A 291 13.12 -3.50 3.83
CA VAL A 291 13.12 -3.15 5.25
C VAL A 291 11.84 -3.68 5.85
N THR A 292 11.94 -4.75 6.63
CA THR A 292 10.81 -5.40 7.30
C THR A 292 11.28 -6.19 8.51
N LYS A 293 10.36 -6.47 9.44
CA LYS A 293 10.65 -7.34 10.59
C LYS A 293 10.71 -8.81 10.15
N VAL A 294 11.33 -9.66 10.95
CA VAL A 294 11.14 -11.11 10.83
C VAL A 294 9.82 -11.52 11.51
N HIS A 295 9.24 -12.63 11.07
CA HIS A 295 8.11 -13.23 11.77
C HIS A 295 8.55 -13.76 13.13
N ASP A 296 7.81 -13.38 14.19
CA ASP A 296 8.06 -13.88 15.54
C ASP A 296 7.92 -15.40 15.56
N THR A 297 9.04 -16.08 15.81
CA THR A 297 9.10 -17.53 15.87
C THR A 297 9.76 -17.92 17.17
N LYS A 298 9.06 -18.75 17.94
CA LYS A 298 9.51 -19.26 19.22
C LYS A 298 9.93 -20.71 19.10
N ASP A 299 10.99 -21.08 19.83
CA ASP A 299 11.40 -22.46 19.96
C ASP A 299 10.42 -23.26 20.85
N ARG A 300 10.72 -24.56 21.07
CA ARG A 300 9.89 -25.44 21.90
C ARG A 300 9.81 -25.00 23.38
N LEU A 301 10.75 -24.19 23.83
CA LEU A 301 10.84 -23.66 25.18
C LEU A 301 10.18 -22.28 25.30
N GLY A 302 9.68 -21.72 24.20
CA GLY A 302 9.06 -20.40 24.14
C GLY A 302 10.05 -19.25 24.00
N ASN A 303 11.34 -19.54 23.83
CA ASN A 303 12.39 -18.54 23.59
C ASN A 303 12.39 -18.11 22.13
N ARG A 304 12.99 -16.95 21.83
CA ARG A 304 13.18 -16.53 20.44
C ARG A 304 14.07 -17.53 19.71
N GLN A 305 13.61 -17.97 18.54
CA GLN A 305 14.34 -18.94 17.75
C GLN A 305 15.58 -18.30 17.09
N GLU A 306 16.71 -18.99 17.23
CA GLU A 306 17.98 -18.66 16.60
C GLU A 306 18.20 -19.59 15.41
N TRP A 307 18.66 -19.05 14.28
CA TRP A 307 18.87 -19.80 13.04
C TRP A 307 20.35 -19.80 12.68
N HIS A 308 20.97 -20.97 12.61
CA HIS A 308 22.35 -21.08 12.12
C HIS A 308 22.43 -20.61 10.66
N ILE A 309 23.37 -19.70 10.38
CA ILE A 309 23.56 -19.06 9.07
C ILE A 309 24.77 -19.64 8.35
N GLU A 310 25.93 -19.72 8.97
CA GLU A 310 27.10 -20.40 8.43
C GLU A 310 28.20 -20.47 9.48
N ASP A 311 29.20 -21.31 9.22
CA ASP A 311 30.45 -21.28 9.95
C ASP A 311 31.48 -20.53 9.11
N GLN A 312 32.27 -19.65 9.73
CA GLN A 312 33.38 -18.94 9.07
C GLN A 312 34.66 -19.08 9.88
N GLU A 313 35.77 -19.28 9.18
CA GLU A 313 37.11 -19.20 9.77
C GLU A 313 37.53 -17.73 9.88
N VAL A 314 37.95 -17.34 11.08
CA VAL A 314 38.48 -16.00 11.38
C VAL A 314 39.84 -16.13 12.05
N GLU A 315 40.70 -15.16 11.79
CA GLU A 315 42.03 -15.07 12.39
C GLU A 315 41.99 -14.04 13.52
N ASP A 316 42.35 -14.46 14.73
CA ASP A 316 42.42 -13.58 15.89
C ASP A 316 43.65 -12.64 15.84
N LEU A 317 43.74 -11.71 16.79
CA LEU A 317 44.85 -10.76 16.91
C LEU A 317 46.22 -11.42 17.12
N ASN A 318 46.26 -12.70 17.51
CA ASN A 318 47.47 -13.48 17.72
C ASN A 318 47.81 -14.38 16.52
N GLY A 319 47.03 -14.30 15.42
CA GLY A 319 47.23 -15.11 14.22
C GLY A 319 46.66 -16.53 14.32
N HIS A 320 45.86 -16.86 15.33
CA HIS A 320 45.21 -18.16 15.41
C HIS A 320 43.90 -18.15 14.64
N VAL A 321 43.68 -19.19 13.85
CA VAL A 321 42.44 -19.39 13.10
C VAL A 321 41.45 -20.17 13.95
N HIS A 322 40.25 -19.62 14.13
CA HIS A 322 39.14 -20.27 14.83
C HIS A 322 37.89 -20.25 13.97
N THR A 323 37.03 -21.25 14.12
CA THR A 323 35.75 -21.32 13.43
C THR A 323 34.64 -20.70 14.28
N LEU A 324 33.99 -19.65 13.76
CA LEU A 324 32.81 -19.03 14.37
C LEU A 324 31.54 -19.57 13.74
N SER A 325 30.61 -20.05 14.57
CA SER A 325 29.25 -20.36 14.13
C SER A 325 28.37 -19.12 14.22
N ILE A 326 27.89 -18.66 13.08
CA ILE A 326 27.08 -17.45 12.95
C ILE A 326 25.60 -17.80 13.00
N TYR A 327 24.83 -17.08 13.80
CA TYR A 327 23.39 -17.26 13.96
C TYR A 327 22.64 -15.97 13.61
N ALA A 328 21.37 -16.09 13.22
CA ALA A 328 20.46 -14.96 13.10
C ALA A 328 19.37 -15.04 14.18
N ARG A 329 19.11 -13.89 14.80
CA ARG A 329 18.00 -13.68 15.73
C ARG A 329 17.35 -12.35 15.44
N ASP A 330 16.02 -12.34 15.29
CA ASP A 330 15.25 -11.13 14.96
C ASP A 330 15.69 -10.40 13.67
N GLY A 331 16.37 -11.10 12.75
CA GLY A 331 16.93 -10.49 11.53
C GLY A 331 18.39 -10.08 11.65
N ALA A 332 18.94 -9.96 12.87
CA ALA A 332 20.32 -9.57 13.11
C ALA A 332 21.25 -10.78 13.18
N PRO A 333 22.46 -10.74 12.58
CA PRO A 333 23.47 -11.75 12.81
C PRO A 333 24.09 -11.61 14.21
N GLY A 334 24.60 -12.72 14.75
CA GLY A 334 25.17 -12.80 16.08
C GLY A 334 25.94 -14.08 16.33
N LEU A 335 26.66 -14.11 17.44
CA LEU A 335 27.38 -15.27 17.96
C LEU A 335 26.64 -15.87 19.15
N ARG A 336 26.79 -17.18 19.37
CA ARG A 336 26.37 -17.84 20.61
C ARG A 336 27.60 -18.01 21.49
N VAL A 337 27.67 -17.20 22.54
CA VAL A 337 28.79 -17.22 23.50
C VAL A 337 28.36 -17.98 24.74
N LEU A 338 29.18 -18.92 25.18
CA LEU A 338 28.97 -19.66 26.42
C LEU A 338 29.45 -18.81 27.60
N THR A 339 28.57 -18.52 28.55
CA THR A 339 28.92 -17.79 29.77
C THR A 339 29.64 -18.67 30.78
N ASP A 340 30.23 -18.05 31.80
CA ASP A 340 30.81 -18.71 32.97
C ASP A 340 29.80 -19.59 33.75
N THR A 341 28.51 -19.27 33.66
CA THR A 341 27.41 -20.07 34.20
C THR A 341 27.04 -21.30 33.33
N GLY A 342 27.66 -21.45 32.16
CA GLY A 342 27.35 -22.52 31.21
C GLY A 342 26.09 -22.28 30.37
N GLU A 343 25.59 -21.04 30.34
CA GLU A 343 24.44 -20.65 29.52
C GLU A 343 24.89 -20.03 28.19
N PHE A 344 24.14 -20.29 27.12
CA PHE A 344 24.42 -19.63 25.83
C PHE A 344 23.70 -18.28 25.78
N VAL A 345 24.47 -17.22 25.54
CA VAL A 345 23.95 -15.88 25.28
C VAL A 345 24.24 -15.52 23.83
N PHE A 346 23.24 -14.93 23.17
CA PHE A 346 23.39 -14.39 21.83
C PHE A 346 23.95 -12.96 21.90
N VAL A 347 25.08 -12.75 21.24
CA VAL A 347 25.73 -11.46 21.09
C VAL A 347 25.46 -10.98 19.66
N PRO A 348 24.60 -9.95 19.45
CA PRO A 348 24.36 -9.40 18.11
C PRO A 348 25.63 -8.72 17.59
N LEU A 349 25.90 -8.86 16.29
CA LEU A 349 26.99 -8.15 15.63
C LEU A 349 26.49 -6.82 15.05
N GLU A 350 27.27 -5.76 15.24
CA GLU A 350 26.97 -4.44 14.70
C GLU A 350 27.26 -4.38 13.21
N ARG A 351 26.37 -3.77 12.42
CA ARG A 351 26.54 -3.65 10.98
C ARG A 351 27.46 -2.47 10.66
N VAL A 352 28.62 -2.78 10.10
CA VAL A 352 29.61 -1.77 9.65
C VAL A 352 29.27 -1.27 8.25
N LYS A 353 28.86 -2.17 7.36
CA LYS A 353 28.63 -1.84 5.95
C LYS A 353 27.63 -2.75 5.29
N THR A 354 26.87 -2.19 4.35
CA THR A 354 26.11 -2.97 3.38
C THR A 354 26.68 -2.68 1.98
N GLU A 355 26.95 -3.73 1.21
CA GLU A 355 27.49 -3.63 -0.14
C GLU A 355 26.55 -4.31 -1.14
N ARG A 356 26.24 -3.61 -2.24
CA ARG A 356 25.58 -4.18 -3.42
C ARG A 356 26.61 -4.38 -4.53
N ARG A 357 26.66 -5.59 -5.08
CA ARG A 357 27.46 -5.96 -6.26
C ARG A 357 26.57 -6.49 -7.38
N GLY A 358 27.12 -6.55 -8.59
CA GLY A 358 26.46 -7.17 -9.73
C GLY A 358 25.80 -6.16 -10.68
N ALA A 359 25.02 -6.70 -11.60
CA ALA A 359 24.36 -5.98 -12.68
C ALA A 359 22.85 -6.25 -12.62
N PRO A 360 22.02 -5.52 -13.39
CA PRO A 360 20.57 -5.75 -13.45
C PRO A 360 20.20 -7.23 -13.55
N ASN A 361 19.21 -7.66 -12.75
CA ASN A 361 18.73 -9.03 -12.62
C ASN A 361 19.71 -10.05 -12.01
N ARG A 362 20.88 -9.62 -11.53
CA ARG A 362 21.91 -10.49 -10.91
C ARG A 362 22.68 -9.77 -9.80
N TYR A 363 21.95 -9.06 -8.95
CA TYR A 363 22.54 -8.37 -7.82
C TYR A 363 22.90 -9.34 -6.69
N ARG A 364 23.93 -8.97 -5.93
CA ARG A 364 24.39 -9.66 -4.73
C ARG A 364 24.58 -8.66 -3.62
N PHE A 365 24.05 -8.97 -2.46
CA PHE A 365 24.14 -8.14 -1.27
C PHE A 365 25.00 -8.82 -0.21
N TYR A 366 25.88 -8.03 0.40
CA TYR A 366 26.74 -8.45 1.49
C TYR A 366 26.62 -7.45 2.64
N GLY A 367 26.62 -7.96 3.87
CA GLY A 367 26.81 -7.16 5.08
C GLY A 367 28.20 -7.43 5.64
N GLU A 368 28.86 -6.39 6.11
CA GLU A 368 30.06 -6.48 6.94
C GLU A 368 29.68 -6.11 8.37
N TYR A 369 30.09 -6.94 9.32
CA TYR A 369 29.69 -6.84 10.72
C TYR A 369 30.91 -6.85 11.63
N GLU A 370 30.90 -6.02 12.66
CA GLU A 370 31.98 -5.92 13.63
C GLU A 370 32.01 -7.19 14.50
N LEU A 371 33.19 -7.78 14.63
CA LEU A 371 33.43 -8.89 15.53
C LEU A 371 33.92 -8.36 16.88
N PRO A 372 33.63 -9.06 18.00
CA PRO A 372 34.29 -8.79 19.27
C PRO A 372 35.82 -8.85 19.12
N ASP A 373 36.56 -8.00 19.85
CA ASP A 373 38.03 -7.86 19.75
C ASP A 373 38.80 -9.19 19.87
N GLU A 374 38.27 -10.13 20.65
CA GLU A 374 38.82 -11.49 20.82
C GLU A 374 38.83 -12.34 19.54
N HIS A 375 38.13 -11.92 18.49
CA HIS A 375 38.02 -12.61 17.21
C HIS A 375 38.71 -11.86 16.06
N GLY A 376 39.50 -10.83 16.37
CA GLY A 376 40.28 -10.07 15.39
C GLY A 376 39.69 -8.70 15.06
N ASP A 377 40.42 -7.94 14.24
CA ASP A 377 40.09 -6.56 13.83
C ASP A 377 39.35 -6.47 12.49
N LYS A 378 39.20 -7.60 11.78
CA LYS A 378 38.57 -7.66 10.47
C LYS A 378 37.07 -7.91 10.61
N PRO A 379 36.21 -7.15 9.91
CA PRO A 379 34.78 -7.38 9.97
C PRO A 379 34.39 -8.70 9.30
N LEU A 380 33.40 -9.37 9.88
CA LEU A 380 32.76 -10.56 9.33
C LEU A 380 31.92 -10.18 8.11
N ARG A 381 32.16 -10.83 6.97
CA ARG A 381 31.40 -10.59 5.74
C ARG A 381 30.38 -11.70 5.49
N LEU A 382 29.09 -11.36 5.51
CA LEU A 382 27.99 -12.28 5.26
C LEU A 382 27.27 -11.95 3.96
N ARG A 383 26.92 -12.97 3.18
CA ARG A 383 25.94 -12.81 2.09
C ARG A 383 24.55 -12.64 2.71
N LEU A 384 23.74 -11.72 2.19
CA LEU A 384 22.43 -11.37 2.76
C LEU A 384 21.24 -12.12 2.11
N HIS A 385 21.50 -12.84 1.04
CA HIS A 385 20.51 -13.53 0.23
C HIS A 385 20.97 -14.98 -0.03
N GLY A 386 20.06 -15.85 -0.44
CA GLY A 386 20.29 -17.29 -0.58
C GLY A 386 21.39 -17.66 -1.58
N ASN A 387 22.00 -18.81 -1.36
CA ASN A 387 23.02 -19.42 -2.23
C ASN A 387 22.83 -20.95 -2.32
N GLU A 388 23.65 -21.62 -3.13
CA GLU A 388 23.55 -23.08 -3.35
C GLU A 388 23.71 -23.90 -2.05
N GLN A 389 24.59 -23.47 -1.14
CA GLN A 389 24.78 -24.14 0.15
C GLN A 389 23.56 -23.98 1.06
N ASP A 390 22.90 -22.82 1.00
CA ASP A 390 21.65 -22.58 1.72
C ASP A 390 20.53 -23.50 1.17
N ASP A 391 20.46 -23.70 -0.15
CA ASP A 391 19.50 -24.58 -0.80
C ASP A 391 19.73 -26.06 -0.39
N GLU A 392 20.98 -26.53 -0.41
CA GLU A 392 21.35 -27.91 -0.04
C GLU A 392 20.92 -28.29 1.38
N ARG A 393 20.95 -27.32 2.30
CA ARG A 393 20.58 -27.52 3.71
C ARG A 393 19.17 -27.02 4.05
N GLY A 394 18.41 -26.54 3.06
CA GLY A 394 17.05 -26.03 3.23
C GLY A 394 16.94 -24.75 4.05
N LEU A 395 17.99 -23.92 4.11
CA LEU A 395 17.95 -22.61 4.75
C LEU A 395 17.40 -21.57 3.76
N ASN A 396 16.34 -20.86 4.14
CA ASN A 396 16.01 -19.60 3.46
C ASN A 396 16.69 -18.44 4.20
N ARG A 397 17.88 -18.04 3.75
CA ARG A 397 18.67 -17.00 4.43
C ARG A 397 17.90 -15.69 4.59
N ALA A 398 17.22 -15.24 3.52
CA ALA A 398 16.44 -14.02 3.51
C ALA A 398 15.16 -14.10 4.36
N GLU A 399 14.74 -15.29 4.83
CA GLU A 399 13.66 -15.42 5.81
C GLU A 399 14.13 -14.94 7.20
N HIS A 400 15.40 -15.17 7.53
CA HIS A 400 15.93 -15.02 8.89
C HIS A 400 16.95 -13.90 9.08
N LEU A 401 17.64 -13.50 8.02
CA LEU A 401 18.63 -12.42 8.03
C LEU A 401 18.06 -11.19 7.32
N ARG A 402 18.32 -10.00 7.85
CA ARG A 402 17.91 -8.72 7.26
C ARG A 402 19.16 -7.88 6.98
N ALA A 403 19.14 -7.19 5.84
CA ALA A 403 20.18 -6.21 5.52
C ALA A 403 20.24 -5.08 6.55
N ILE A 404 19.07 -4.66 7.03
CA ILE A 404 18.91 -3.65 8.09
C ILE A 404 17.91 -4.26 9.10
N PRO A 405 18.39 -4.91 10.17
CA PRO A 405 17.51 -5.57 11.15
C PRO A 405 16.82 -4.56 12.08
N PRO A 406 15.72 -4.92 12.77
CA PRO A 406 15.01 -4.03 13.69
C PRO A 406 15.84 -3.45 14.85
N SER A 407 16.95 -4.11 15.22
CA SER A 407 17.91 -3.62 16.21
C SER A 407 18.81 -2.50 15.68
N ASP A 408 18.90 -2.35 14.36
CA ASP A 408 19.75 -1.37 13.69
C ASP A 408 19.17 0.05 13.81
N PRO A 409 20.00 1.09 14.06
CA PRO A 409 19.53 2.47 14.10
C PRO A 409 18.81 2.92 12.82
N ASP A 410 19.30 2.52 11.64
CA ASP A 410 18.73 2.93 10.36
C ASP A 410 17.34 2.34 10.13
N PHE A 411 17.04 1.19 10.74
CA PHE A 411 15.72 0.57 10.65
C PHE A 411 14.63 1.53 11.13
N LYS A 412 14.88 2.26 12.23
CA LYS A 412 13.89 3.20 12.77
C LYS A 412 13.69 4.39 11.86
N THR A 413 14.74 4.88 11.22
CA THR A 413 14.66 6.01 10.29
C THR A 413 13.87 5.63 9.04
N LEU A 414 14.17 4.47 8.46
CA LEU A 414 13.50 3.96 7.25
C LEU A 414 12.08 3.45 7.54
N ASN A 415 11.84 2.95 8.75
CA ASN A 415 10.55 2.42 9.21
C ASN A 415 9.76 3.37 10.12
N ALA A 416 10.17 4.62 10.22
CA ALA A 416 9.39 5.62 10.92
C ALA A 416 8.12 5.90 10.13
N GLU A 417 6.96 5.57 10.69
CA GLU A 417 5.71 6.18 10.26
C GLU A 417 5.74 7.68 10.62
N PRO A 418 5.73 8.61 9.66
CA PRO A 418 5.64 10.02 9.99
C PRO A 418 4.27 10.27 10.64
N GLN A 419 4.29 11.06 11.73
CA GLN A 419 3.22 11.24 12.74
C GLN A 419 1.78 11.50 12.21
N ALA A 420 1.59 11.79 10.93
CA ALA A 420 0.31 12.00 10.28
C ALA A 420 -0.62 10.76 10.29
N GLN A 421 -0.09 9.53 10.32
CA GLN A 421 -0.91 8.31 10.37
C GLN A 421 -1.61 8.12 11.73
N ARG A 422 -0.92 8.45 12.84
CA ARG A 422 -1.50 8.35 14.20
C ARG A 422 -2.70 9.29 14.42
N ARG A 423 -2.80 10.39 13.67
CA ARG A 423 -3.95 11.32 13.77
C ARG A 423 -5.13 10.94 12.88
N GLY A 424 -4.92 10.09 11.87
CA GLY A 424 -5.97 9.67 10.93
C GLY A 424 -6.88 8.55 11.45
N GLU A 425 -6.41 7.74 12.41
CA GLU A 425 -7.17 6.61 12.96
C GLU A 425 -8.12 6.99 14.11
N HIS A 426 -8.07 8.25 14.57
CA HIS A 426 -8.88 8.75 15.69
C HIS A 426 -9.75 9.98 15.39
N GLN A 427 -10.01 10.28 14.11
CA GLN A 427 -11.09 11.21 13.77
C GLN A 427 -12.38 10.43 13.48
N PRO A 428 -13.36 10.41 14.40
CA PRO A 428 -14.72 10.05 14.01
C PRO A 428 -15.15 11.02 12.90
N ARG A 429 -15.57 10.47 11.75
CA ARG A 429 -16.18 11.28 10.70
C ARG A 429 -17.33 12.09 11.33
N PRO A 430 -17.44 13.40 11.06
CA PRO A 430 -18.62 14.13 11.47
C PRO A 430 -19.84 13.48 10.81
N SER A 431 -20.77 13.03 11.64
CA SER A 431 -22.07 12.51 11.24
C SER A 431 -22.89 13.63 10.61
N GLY A 432 -22.74 13.83 9.30
CA GLY A 432 -23.58 14.73 8.51
C GLY A 432 -24.98 14.15 8.28
N HIS A 433 -25.92 14.45 9.17
CA HIS A 433 -27.15 15.23 8.88
C HIS A 433 -28.17 15.13 10.03
N PRO A 434 -28.77 16.25 10.47
CA PRO A 434 -30.00 16.23 11.25
C PRO A 434 -31.17 15.89 10.33
N LEU A 435 -31.91 14.84 10.69
CA LEU A 435 -33.21 14.52 10.09
C LEU A 435 -34.20 15.63 10.42
N LEU A 436 -34.56 16.43 9.43
CA LEU A 436 -35.77 17.27 9.45
C LEU A 436 -36.97 16.39 9.11
N GLY A 437 -37.96 16.37 10.01
CA GLY A 437 -39.36 16.12 9.65
C GLY A 437 -40.06 14.90 10.26
N ALA A 438 -40.17 14.82 11.59
CA ALA A 438 -41.23 14.01 12.23
C ALA A 438 -42.40 14.92 12.62
N ARG A 439 -43.54 14.74 11.94
CA ARG A 439 -44.83 15.36 12.32
C ARG A 439 -45.28 14.84 13.71
N PRO A 440 -45.93 15.67 14.55
CA PRO A 440 -46.34 15.26 15.88
C PRO A 440 -47.57 14.35 15.81
N GLN A 441 -47.40 13.07 16.16
CA GLN A 441 -48.54 12.20 16.49
C GLN A 441 -49.00 12.47 17.92
N ARG A 442 -50.29 12.78 18.04
CA ARG A 442 -51.02 12.98 19.28
C ARG A 442 -50.97 11.71 20.15
N ARG A 443 -50.63 11.87 21.43
CA ARG A 443 -50.77 10.84 22.47
C ARG A 443 -52.25 10.51 22.71
N PRO A 444 -52.59 9.23 22.90
CA PRO A 444 -53.63 8.83 23.83
C PRO A 444 -53.03 8.46 25.19
N ARG A 445 -53.87 8.59 26.21
CA ARG A 445 -53.61 8.52 27.65
C ARG A 445 -53.14 7.14 28.12
N ARG A 446 -52.28 7.14 29.15
CA ARG A 446 -51.98 5.99 30.01
C ARG A 446 -53.12 5.75 31.01
N SER A 447 -53.64 4.52 31.03
CA SER A 447 -54.06 3.77 32.22
C SER A 447 -53.27 2.46 32.13
N GLY A 448 -52.48 2.02 33.09
CA GLY A 448 -52.86 1.64 34.45
C GLY A 448 -52.92 0.10 34.48
N GLY A 449 -51.90 -0.56 35.06
CA GLY A 449 -51.94 -2.01 35.32
C GLY A 449 -50.62 -2.77 35.09
N ARG A 450 -49.83 -2.94 36.16
CA ARG A 450 -49.12 -4.20 36.47
C ARG A 450 -50.06 -5.05 37.34
N PRO A 451 -49.86 -6.37 37.62
CA PRO A 451 -48.64 -7.17 37.46
C PRO A 451 -48.87 -8.62 36.91
N ALA A 452 -47.78 -9.37 36.67
CA ALA A 452 -47.54 -10.71 37.23
C ALA A 452 -46.23 -11.32 36.66
N ARG A 453 -45.39 -11.86 37.55
CA ARG A 453 -44.38 -12.90 37.23
C ARG A 453 -45.10 -14.25 37.09
N PRO A 454 -44.50 -15.22 36.38
CA PRO A 454 -43.91 -16.32 37.14
C PRO A 454 -42.53 -16.80 36.60
N THR A 455 -41.99 -17.71 37.39
CA THR A 455 -40.61 -18.19 37.55
C THR A 455 -40.34 -19.56 36.90
N TRP A 456 -39.05 -19.92 36.83
CA TRP A 456 -38.43 -21.26 36.61
C TRP A 456 -38.43 -21.77 35.16
N GLY A 457 -37.37 -22.40 34.63
CA GLY A 457 -36.11 -22.88 35.20
C GLY A 457 -35.13 -23.33 34.11
N ALA A 458 -33.87 -23.55 34.50
CA ALA A 458 -32.86 -24.22 33.68
C ALA A 458 -33.17 -25.71 33.51
N PRO A 459 -32.62 -26.36 32.46
CA PRO A 459 -31.67 -27.42 32.79
C PRO A 459 -30.43 -27.48 31.88
N THR A 460 -29.47 -28.19 32.45
CA THR A 460 -28.11 -28.55 32.04
C THR A 460 -27.99 -29.50 30.86
N ALA A 461 -26.87 -29.32 30.14
CA ALA A 461 -25.98 -30.29 29.46
C ALA A 461 -26.53 -31.62 28.90
N SER A 462 -26.22 -31.87 27.63
CA SER A 462 -25.73 -33.19 27.20
C SER A 462 -24.80 -33.05 25.99
N ALA A 463 -23.63 -33.70 26.11
CA ALA A 463 -22.65 -33.88 25.07
C ALA A 463 -23.12 -34.95 24.09
N THR A 464 -22.91 -34.74 22.79
CA THR A 464 -22.88 -35.85 21.84
C THR A 464 -21.85 -35.58 20.76
N SER A 465 -20.87 -36.48 20.71
CA SER A 465 -19.84 -36.62 19.69
C SER A 465 -20.44 -36.75 18.30
N LEU A 466 -19.86 -36.08 17.31
CA LEU A 466 -19.98 -36.51 15.91
C LEU A 466 -18.64 -36.40 15.20
N ARG A 467 -18.38 -37.46 14.45
CA ARG A 467 -17.11 -37.93 13.90
C ARG A 467 -16.70 -37.13 12.66
N ARG A 468 -15.38 -37.03 12.46
CA ARG A 468 -14.75 -36.67 11.18
C ARG A 468 -15.01 -37.77 10.13
N PRO A 469 -15.24 -37.42 8.85
CA PRO A 469 -14.97 -38.31 7.74
C PRO A 469 -13.53 -38.11 7.22
N THR A 470 -12.92 -39.24 6.91
CA THR A 470 -11.59 -39.50 6.38
C THR A 470 -11.49 -39.21 4.88
N CYS A 471 -10.29 -38.82 4.44
CA CYS A 471 -9.85 -38.87 3.04
C CYS A 471 -9.63 -40.32 2.56
N SER A 472 -10.03 -40.60 1.32
CA SER A 472 -9.44 -41.55 0.35
C SER A 472 -10.13 -41.22 -1.00
N ALA A 473 -9.52 -41.21 -2.18
CA ALA A 473 -8.18 -41.50 -2.70
C ALA A 473 -7.95 -40.59 -3.92
#